data_AF-A0A960Y7L5-F1
#
_entry.id   AF-A0A960Y7L5-F1
#
_cell.length_a   1.000
_cell.length_b   1.000
_cell.length_c   1.000
_cell.angle_alpha   90.00
_cell.angle_beta   90.00
_cell.angle_gamma   90.00
#
_symmetry.space_group_name_H-M   'P 1'
#
loop_
_entity.id
_entity.type
_entity.pdbx_description
1 polymer ?
#
loop_
_entity_poly.entity_id
_entity_poly.type
_entity_poly.pdbx_seq_one_letter_code
_entity_poly.pdbx_strand_id
1 'polypeptide(L)'
;TCRTHLIATTPIFAERVASRLGGKIHVSETAGEKKALANLAAALADGKPALVWAQKTMLPYLHLGWRDGCQWFMHVVCVHSLDEAGGDVRVAEAAPTSLSVEGAAFAAARADVCSFKNRVVTLDLPTKLTKAAYADAVRAGLADYIDASRRPKMKTFSLIGLREWAKMLTNDKNARGWRRAYSGGELYRALRDAFDSIETWGNGGGNFRGMYAEFLDQAAIVTKTPALSEAAAAHRELATEWTVLADAFLPDRVAPFKKTKTLLRKRRDLFESKGAGADKQLAKITDELAALEIAVLADFPLTDAHAADLLADVQARLGALLNKEDAALDALEAIVG
;
A
#
# COMPACT_ATOMS: atom_id res chain seq x y z
N THR A 1 -8.50 -8.56 14.71
CA THR A 1 -8.34 -9.08 13.33
C THR A 1 -7.24 -8.28 12.67
N CYS A 2 -6.15 -8.91 12.25
CA CYS A 2 -5.09 -8.24 11.52
C CYS A 2 -5.66 -7.85 10.15
N ARG A 3 -5.97 -6.55 9.99
CA ARG A 3 -6.43 -5.94 8.75
C ARG A 3 -5.15 -5.51 8.05
N THR A 4 -4.86 -6.05 6.88
CA THR A 4 -3.61 -5.69 6.19
C THR A 4 -3.85 -5.63 4.71
N HIS A 5 -3.55 -4.47 4.15
CA HIS A 5 -3.43 -4.26 2.71
C HIS A 5 -2.13 -4.89 2.23
N LEU A 6 -2.20 -5.84 1.30
CA LEU A 6 -1.01 -6.48 0.73
C LEU A 6 -0.84 -6.06 -0.73
N ILE A 7 0.36 -5.59 -1.05
CA ILE A 7 0.78 -5.30 -2.42
C ILE A 7 2.00 -6.15 -2.71
N ALA A 8 1.83 -7.08 -3.63
CA ALA A 8 2.92 -7.87 -4.16
C ALA A 8 2.60 -8.20 -5.61
N THR A 9 3.61 -8.35 -6.45
CA THR A 9 3.43 -8.87 -7.82
C THR A 9 3.62 -10.39 -7.90
N THR A 10 4.27 -10.95 -6.89
CA THR A 10 4.68 -12.35 -6.79
C THR A 10 4.31 -12.93 -5.43
N PRO A 11 4.28 -14.26 -5.27
CA PRO A 11 3.93 -14.89 -3.99
C PRO A 11 5.06 -14.84 -2.94
N ILE A 12 6.19 -14.17 -3.23
CA ILE A 12 7.42 -14.22 -2.42
C ILE A 12 7.20 -13.77 -0.98
N PHE A 13 6.28 -12.83 -0.74
CA PHE A 13 5.91 -12.40 0.61
C PHE A 13 5.29 -13.57 1.39
N ALA A 14 4.26 -14.21 0.83
CA ALA A 14 3.59 -15.35 1.45
C ALA A 14 4.54 -16.54 1.62
N GLU A 15 5.41 -16.79 0.64
CA GLU A 15 6.44 -17.84 0.71
C GLU A 15 7.41 -17.63 1.88
N ARG A 16 7.97 -16.42 2.01
CA ARG A 16 8.89 -16.07 3.10
C ARG A 16 8.23 -16.15 4.46
N VAL A 17 7.00 -15.65 4.58
CA VAL A 17 6.22 -15.73 5.82
C VAL A 17 5.96 -17.20 6.19
N ALA A 18 5.46 -18.01 5.25
CA ALA A 18 5.17 -19.42 5.50
C ALA A 18 6.44 -20.18 5.89
N SER A 19 7.54 -20.01 5.14
CA SER A 19 8.81 -20.69 5.40
C SER A 19 9.36 -20.37 6.79
N ARG A 20 9.35 -19.09 7.22
CA ARG A 20 9.80 -18.68 8.57
C ARG A 20 8.94 -19.28 9.67
N LEU A 21 7.67 -19.52 9.39
CA LEU A 21 6.73 -20.14 10.33
C LEU A 21 6.73 -21.68 10.26
N GLY A 22 7.65 -22.29 9.50
CA GLY A 22 7.76 -23.74 9.35
C GLY A 22 6.72 -24.36 8.41
N GLY A 23 6.07 -23.53 7.59
CA GLY A 23 5.09 -23.93 6.60
C GLY A 23 5.59 -23.76 5.16
N LYS A 24 4.66 -23.89 4.23
CA LYS A 24 4.88 -23.69 2.79
C LYS A 24 3.66 -23.04 2.16
N ILE A 25 3.81 -22.61 0.91
CA ILE A 25 2.69 -22.15 0.10
C ILE A 25 2.40 -23.15 -1.01
N HIS A 26 1.15 -23.20 -1.44
CA HIS A 26 0.74 -23.83 -2.68
C HIS A 26 0.33 -22.74 -3.66
N VAL A 27 0.88 -22.79 -4.87
CA VAL A 27 0.61 -21.81 -5.92
C VAL A 27 -0.03 -22.52 -7.10
N SER A 28 -1.15 -22.00 -7.59
CA SER A 28 -1.70 -22.38 -8.89
C SER A 28 -1.83 -21.13 -9.77
N GLU A 29 -1.45 -21.27 -11.04
CA GLU A 29 -1.46 -20.21 -12.04
C GLU A 29 -2.09 -20.73 -13.34
N THR A 30 -2.77 -19.86 -14.06
CA THR A 30 -3.38 -20.17 -15.36
C THR A 30 -3.71 -18.88 -16.12
N ALA A 31 -3.61 -18.92 -17.45
CA ALA A 31 -4.09 -17.83 -18.29
C ALA A 31 -5.62 -17.83 -18.47
N GLY A 32 -6.30 -18.95 -18.22
CA GLY A 32 -7.74 -19.10 -18.50
C GLY A 32 -8.64 -18.90 -17.27
N GLU A 33 -9.65 -18.03 -17.41
CA GLU A 33 -10.62 -17.68 -16.37
C GLU A 33 -11.37 -18.90 -15.79
N LYS A 34 -11.85 -19.81 -16.65
CA LYS A 34 -12.56 -21.02 -16.21
C LYS A 34 -11.71 -21.89 -15.28
N LYS A 35 -10.43 -22.07 -15.63
CA LYS A 35 -9.50 -22.84 -14.80
C LYS A 35 -9.12 -22.07 -13.53
N ALA A 36 -9.04 -20.74 -13.59
CA ALA A 36 -8.77 -19.89 -12.44
C ALA A 36 -9.89 -19.94 -11.39
N LEU A 37 -11.15 -20.00 -11.83
CA LEU A 37 -12.29 -20.18 -10.95
C LEU A 37 -12.28 -21.58 -10.32
N ALA A 38 -12.01 -22.63 -11.13
CA ALA A 38 -11.92 -23.99 -10.62
C ALA A 38 -10.78 -24.17 -9.59
N ASN A 39 -9.62 -23.55 -9.81
CA ASN A 39 -8.50 -23.59 -8.86
C ASN A 39 -8.86 -22.89 -7.54
N LEU A 40 -9.58 -21.76 -7.61
CA LEU A 40 -10.06 -21.05 -6.43
C LEU A 40 -11.11 -21.88 -5.67
N ALA A 41 -12.09 -22.44 -6.37
CA ALA A 41 -13.11 -23.30 -5.78
C ALA A 41 -12.50 -24.53 -5.09
N ALA A 42 -11.51 -25.17 -5.70
CA ALA A 42 -10.80 -26.30 -5.10
C ALA A 42 -10.08 -25.91 -3.80
N ALA A 43 -9.39 -24.77 -3.78
CA ALA A 43 -8.73 -24.27 -2.57
C ALA A 43 -9.74 -24.04 -1.41
N LEU A 44 -10.89 -23.44 -1.72
CA LEU A 44 -11.93 -23.15 -0.74
C LEU A 44 -12.64 -24.43 -0.25
N ALA A 45 -12.87 -25.40 -1.15
CA ALA A 45 -13.45 -26.70 -0.80
C ALA A 45 -12.55 -27.50 0.18
N ASP A 46 -11.23 -27.32 0.08
CA ASP A 46 -10.25 -27.86 1.05
C ASP A 46 -10.23 -27.08 2.38
N GLY A 47 -11.13 -26.12 2.58
CA GLY A 47 -11.20 -25.28 3.77
C GLY A 47 -10.08 -24.24 3.88
N LYS A 48 -9.40 -23.91 2.76
CA LYS A 48 -8.26 -22.99 2.74
C LYS A 48 -8.64 -21.65 2.11
N PRO A 49 -8.63 -20.55 2.88
CA PRO A 49 -8.65 -19.21 2.30
C PRO A 49 -7.49 -19.02 1.33
N ALA A 50 -7.72 -18.26 0.27
CA ALA A 50 -6.76 -18.07 -0.80
C ALA A 50 -6.41 -16.60 -1.00
N LEU A 51 -5.11 -16.30 -1.10
CA LEU A 51 -4.62 -15.03 -1.60
C LEU A 51 -4.71 -15.04 -3.13
N VAL A 52 -5.34 -14.02 -3.71
CA VAL A 52 -5.45 -13.84 -5.16
C VAL A 52 -5.13 -12.42 -5.56
N TRP A 53 -4.67 -12.26 -6.80
CA TRP A 53 -4.28 -10.99 -7.38
C TRP A 53 -5.37 -10.47 -8.30
N ALA A 54 -5.72 -9.19 -8.17
CA ALA A 54 -6.74 -8.55 -8.99
C ALA A 54 -6.36 -7.11 -9.34
N GLN A 55 -6.93 -6.60 -10.44
CA GLN A 55 -6.85 -5.19 -10.79
C GLN A 55 -7.65 -4.36 -9.78
N LYS A 56 -6.97 -3.53 -8.99
CA LYS A 56 -7.58 -2.81 -7.87
C LYS A 56 -8.76 -1.94 -8.30
N THR A 57 -8.62 -1.21 -9.42
CA THR A 57 -9.68 -0.32 -9.95
C THR A 57 -10.93 -1.04 -10.44
N MET A 58 -10.84 -2.33 -10.78
CA MET A 58 -12.00 -3.13 -11.17
C MET A 58 -12.76 -3.74 -9.99
N LEU A 59 -12.27 -3.57 -8.76
CA LEU A 59 -12.98 -4.06 -7.58
C LEU A 59 -14.08 -3.05 -7.19
N PRO A 60 -15.36 -3.40 -7.39
CA PRO A 60 -16.45 -2.41 -7.36
C PRO A 60 -16.62 -1.77 -5.99
N TYR A 61 -16.36 -2.52 -4.91
CA TYR A 61 -16.49 -2.02 -3.54
C TYR A 61 -15.49 -0.92 -3.16
N LEU A 62 -14.43 -0.71 -3.95
CA LEU A 62 -13.46 0.36 -3.71
C LEU A 62 -13.88 1.69 -4.34
N HIS A 63 -14.86 1.67 -5.27
CA HIS A 63 -15.32 2.86 -5.99
C HIS A 63 -14.17 3.67 -6.59
N LEU A 64 -13.16 3.02 -7.18
CA LEU A 64 -12.03 3.72 -7.76
C LEU A 64 -12.31 4.02 -9.23
N GLY A 65 -12.16 5.28 -9.62
CA GLY A 65 -12.13 5.64 -11.04
C GLY A 65 -10.86 5.11 -11.71
N TRP A 66 -10.91 4.91 -13.04
CA TRP A 66 -9.72 4.61 -13.83
C TRP A 66 -8.68 5.72 -13.65
N ARG A 67 -7.44 5.34 -13.34
CA ARG A 67 -6.29 6.24 -13.20
C ARG A 67 -5.07 5.59 -13.83
N ASP A 68 -4.27 6.39 -14.50
CA ASP A 68 -3.00 5.95 -15.06
C ASP A 68 -1.97 5.82 -13.92
N GLY A 69 -1.32 4.66 -13.80
CA GLY A 69 -0.23 4.44 -12.85
C GLY A 69 -0.14 3.02 -12.31
N CYS A 70 1.07 2.58 -11.95
CA CYS A 70 1.30 1.18 -11.59
C CYS A 70 0.66 0.75 -10.27
N GLN A 71 0.44 1.69 -9.35
CA GLN A 71 -0.12 1.36 -8.04
C GLN A 71 -1.61 1.02 -8.14
N TRP A 72 -2.33 1.64 -9.07
CA TRP A 72 -3.78 1.52 -9.24
C TRP A 72 -4.25 0.17 -9.81
N PHE A 73 -3.35 -0.65 -10.35
CA PHE A 73 -3.71 -1.96 -10.90
C PHE A 73 -3.33 -3.16 -10.02
N MET A 74 -2.53 -2.99 -8.96
CA MET A 74 -2.03 -4.14 -8.18
C MET A 74 -2.73 -4.26 -6.84
N HIS A 75 -3.45 -5.37 -6.63
CA HIS A 75 -4.10 -5.66 -5.35
C HIS A 75 -4.07 -7.15 -5.02
N VAL A 76 -3.82 -7.48 -3.75
CA VAL A 76 -3.92 -8.84 -3.24
C VAL A 76 -5.05 -8.91 -2.22
N VAL A 77 -6.01 -9.80 -2.44
CA VAL A 77 -7.16 -10.00 -1.55
C VAL A 77 -7.19 -11.43 -1.04
N CYS A 78 -7.73 -11.61 0.18
CA CYS A 78 -7.97 -12.93 0.74
C CYS A 78 -9.41 -13.35 0.44
N VAL A 79 -9.60 -14.35 -0.41
CA VAL A 79 -10.90 -14.98 -0.66
C VAL A 79 -11.12 -16.07 0.37
N HIS A 80 -12.26 -16.05 1.05
CA HIS A 80 -12.60 -17.07 2.06
C HIS A 80 -13.91 -17.80 1.79
N SER A 81 -14.72 -17.33 0.84
CA SER A 81 -15.92 -18.05 0.39
C SER A 81 -16.25 -17.73 -1.06
N LEU A 82 -16.85 -18.70 -1.73
CA LEU A 82 -17.39 -18.64 -3.10
C LEU A 82 -18.75 -19.34 -3.05
N ASP A 83 -19.80 -18.69 -3.55
CA ASP A 83 -21.12 -19.32 -3.67
C ASP A 83 -21.07 -20.54 -4.62
N GLU A 84 -21.95 -21.54 -4.43
CA GLU A 84 -21.94 -22.82 -5.16
C GLU A 84 -22.00 -22.65 -6.68
N ALA A 85 -22.72 -21.63 -7.15
CA ALA A 85 -22.82 -21.28 -8.57
C ALA A 85 -21.65 -20.41 -9.07
N GLY A 86 -20.74 -20.00 -8.19
CA GLY A 86 -19.72 -18.98 -8.47
C GLY A 86 -20.29 -17.58 -8.64
N GLY A 87 -21.53 -17.34 -8.21
CA GLY A 87 -22.24 -16.08 -8.38
C GLY A 87 -21.66 -14.93 -7.56
N ASP A 88 -21.24 -15.21 -6.33
CA ASP A 88 -20.65 -14.23 -5.41
C ASP A 88 -19.35 -14.74 -4.77
N VAL A 89 -18.39 -13.83 -4.65
CA VAL A 89 -17.08 -14.04 -4.01
C VAL A 89 -17.02 -13.20 -2.73
N ARG A 90 -16.63 -13.82 -1.62
CA ARG A 90 -16.42 -13.15 -0.34
C ARG A 90 -14.94 -12.94 -0.07
N VAL A 91 -14.57 -11.68 0.13
CA VAL A 91 -13.18 -11.27 0.36
C VAL A 91 -13.00 -10.60 1.71
N ALA A 92 -11.84 -10.83 2.31
CA ALA A 92 -11.34 -10.14 3.49
C ALA A 92 -10.21 -9.19 3.09
N GLU A 93 -10.27 -7.95 3.59
CA GLU A 93 -9.32 -6.87 3.28
C GLU A 93 -9.19 -5.91 4.49
N ALA A 94 -8.82 -4.65 4.27
CA ALA A 94 -8.71 -3.63 5.31
C ALA A 94 -10.06 -3.26 5.97
N ALA A 95 -11.18 -3.60 5.32
CA ALA A 95 -12.52 -3.40 5.85
C ALA A 95 -12.78 -4.26 7.12
N PRO A 96 -13.68 -3.81 8.02
CA PRO A 96 -13.98 -4.53 9.26
C PRO A 96 -14.86 -5.77 9.02
N THR A 97 -15.51 -5.86 7.87
CA THR A 97 -16.45 -6.91 7.48
C THR A 97 -16.07 -7.49 6.14
N SER A 98 -16.51 -8.74 5.89
CA SER A 98 -16.32 -9.37 4.59
C SER A 98 -17.06 -8.59 3.49
N LEU A 99 -16.37 -8.37 2.38
CA LEU A 99 -16.88 -7.69 1.19
C LEU A 99 -17.41 -8.73 0.19
N SER A 100 -18.39 -8.34 -0.63
CA SER A 100 -18.93 -9.15 -1.73
C SER A 100 -18.49 -8.60 -3.07
N VAL A 101 -18.22 -9.49 -4.01
CA VAL A 101 -18.00 -9.17 -5.41
C VAL A 101 -18.75 -10.20 -6.25
N GLU A 102 -19.47 -9.74 -7.26
CA GLU A 102 -20.02 -10.63 -8.28
C GLU A 102 -18.89 -11.44 -8.93
N GLY A 103 -19.08 -12.74 -9.08
CA GLY A 103 -18.05 -13.65 -9.58
C GLY A 103 -17.52 -13.28 -10.96
N ALA A 104 -18.37 -12.79 -11.86
CA ALA A 104 -17.94 -12.34 -13.18
C ALA A 104 -17.04 -11.09 -13.11
N ALA A 105 -17.44 -10.09 -12.33
CA ALA A 105 -16.61 -8.90 -12.10
C ALA A 105 -15.27 -9.25 -11.43
N PHE A 106 -15.29 -10.18 -10.48
CA PHE A 106 -14.08 -10.66 -9.83
C PHE A 106 -13.15 -11.43 -10.78
N ALA A 107 -13.70 -12.30 -11.64
CA ALA A 107 -12.94 -13.01 -12.65
C ALA A 107 -12.28 -12.05 -13.65
N ALA A 108 -13.03 -11.05 -14.14
CA ALA A 108 -12.52 -10.02 -15.03
C ALA A 108 -11.36 -9.23 -14.39
N ALA A 109 -11.53 -8.79 -13.13
CA ALA A 109 -10.48 -8.09 -12.39
C ALA A 109 -9.19 -8.93 -12.23
N ARG A 110 -9.31 -10.25 -12.07
CA ARG A 110 -8.16 -11.16 -11.98
C ARG A 110 -7.47 -11.40 -13.32
N ALA A 111 -8.24 -11.41 -14.41
CA ALA A 111 -7.75 -11.68 -15.76
C ALA A 111 -7.09 -10.47 -16.43
N ASP A 112 -7.45 -9.24 -16.00
CA ASP A 112 -6.99 -8.00 -16.62
C ASP A 112 -5.45 -7.84 -16.62
N VAL A 113 -4.78 -8.29 -15.57
CA VAL A 113 -3.32 -8.20 -15.46
C VAL A 113 -2.68 -9.56 -15.79
N CYS A 114 -2.29 -9.73 -17.05
CA CYS A 114 -1.78 -11.02 -17.57
C CYS A 114 -0.59 -11.60 -16.78
N SER A 115 0.29 -10.74 -16.24
CA SER A 115 1.46 -11.15 -15.45
C SER A 115 1.09 -11.78 -14.09
N PHE A 116 -0.13 -11.57 -13.60
CA PHE A 116 -0.65 -12.22 -12.40
C PHE A 116 -1.11 -13.65 -12.64
N LYS A 117 -1.33 -14.04 -13.91
CA LYS A 117 -1.68 -15.42 -14.32
C LYS A 117 -2.81 -16.02 -13.47
N ASN A 118 -3.81 -15.21 -13.14
CA ASN A 118 -4.92 -15.58 -12.25
C ASN A 118 -4.49 -16.37 -11.00
N ARG A 119 -3.36 -15.99 -10.40
CA ARG A 119 -2.72 -16.74 -9.31
C ARG A 119 -3.66 -16.98 -8.13
N VAL A 120 -3.63 -18.19 -7.59
CA VAL A 120 -4.25 -18.58 -6.31
C VAL A 120 -3.15 -19.13 -5.42
N VAL A 121 -2.99 -18.53 -4.23
CA VAL A 121 -2.02 -18.97 -3.22
C VAL A 121 -2.76 -19.38 -1.96
N THR A 122 -2.52 -20.61 -1.50
CA THR A 122 -2.93 -21.06 -0.16
C THR A 122 -1.69 -21.30 0.70
N LEU A 123 -1.84 -21.11 2.00
CA LEU A 123 -0.78 -21.33 2.97
C LEU A 123 -1.04 -22.65 3.69
N ASP A 124 0.00 -23.48 3.81
CA ASP A 124 0.02 -24.67 4.63
C ASP A 124 0.97 -24.39 5.80
N LEU A 125 0.38 -23.93 6.91
CA LEU A 125 1.11 -23.54 8.11
C LEU A 125 0.96 -24.62 9.19
N PRO A 126 1.96 -24.78 10.08
CA PRO A 126 1.82 -25.66 11.24
C PRO A 126 0.60 -25.28 12.09
N THR A 127 -0.16 -26.27 12.54
CA THR A 127 -1.35 -26.07 13.40
C THR A 127 -0.98 -25.51 14.78
N LYS A 128 0.28 -25.68 15.20
CA LYS A 128 0.83 -25.13 16.43
C LYS A 128 2.20 -24.51 16.14
N LEU A 129 2.41 -23.31 16.65
CA LEU A 129 3.69 -22.62 16.61
C LEU A 129 4.22 -22.50 18.03
N THR A 130 5.47 -22.89 18.26
CA THR A 130 6.11 -22.70 19.58
C THR A 130 6.48 -21.23 19.74
N LYS A 131 6.55 -20.74 20.99
CA LYS A 131 7.01 -19.38 21.28
C LYS A 131 8.41 -19.10 20.72
N ALA A 132 9.30 -20.11 20.76
CA ALA A 132 10.65 -20.02 20.22
C ALA A 132 10.63 -19.87 18.69
N ALA A 133 9.92 -20.76 17.99
CA ALA A 133 9.81 -20.69 16.52
C ALA A 133 9.19 -19.36 16.06
N TYR A 134 8.22 -18.83 16.79
CA TYR A 134 7.65 -17.51 16.49
C TYR A 134 8.67 -16.38 16.68
N ALA A 135 9.43 -16.41 17.79
CA ALA A 135 10.48 -15.43 18.03
C ALA A 135 11.58 -15.47 16.95
N ASP A 136 11.96 -16.67 16.51
CA ASP A 136 12.95 -16.84 15.44
C ASP A 136 12.43 -16.32 14.09
N ALA A 137 11.15 -16.56 13.79
CA ALA A 137 10.49 -16.01 12.60
C ALA A 137 10.48 -14.47 12.62
N VAL A 138 10.23 -13.85 13.77
CA VAL A 138 10.27 -12.39 13.94
C VAL A 138 11.71 -11.86 13.76
N ARG A 139 12.71 -12.48 14.38
CA ARG A 139 14.13 -12.09 14.20
C ARG A 139 14.57 -12.21 12.74
N ALA A 140 14.18 -13.30 12.06
CA ALA A 140 14.47 -13.48 10.64
C ALA A 140 13.76 -12.44 9.75
N GLY A 141 12.56 -12.00 10.13
CA GLY A 141 11.85 -10.91 9.46
C GLY A 141 12.53 -9.55 9.64
N LEU A 142 12.98 -9.22 10.86
CA LEU A 142 13.75 -8.02 11.15
C LEU A 142 15.06 -7.98 10.35
N ALA A 143 15.81 -9.09 10.35
CA ALA A 143 17.06 -9.20 9.59
C ALA A 143 16.84 -9.05 8.07
N ASP A 144 15.80 -9.67 7.49
CA ASP A 144 15.46 -9.51 6.07
C ASP A 144 15.02 -8.08 5.73
N TYR A 145 14.34 -7.38 6.63
CA TYR A 145 14.00 -5.97 6.44
C TYR A 145 15.24 -5.08 6.41
N ILE A 146 16.17 -5.25 7.36
CA ILE A 146 17.43 -4.52 7.39
C ILE A 146 18.23 -4.82 6.12
N ASP A 147 18.38 -6.10 5.78
CA ASP A 147 19.06 -6.53 4.56
C ASP A 147 18.47 -5.89 3.30
N ALA A 148 17.15 -5.99 3.12
CA ALA A 148 16.46 -5.43 1.96
C ALA A 148 16.58 -3.90 1.89
N SER A 149 16.68 -3.23 3.04
CA SER A 149 16.84 -1.77 3.12
C SER A 149 18.26 -1.32 2.77
N ARG A 150 19.28 -2.07 3.21
CA ARG A 150 20.70 -1.79 2.92
C ARG A 150 21.14 -2.25 1.54
N ARG A 151 20.61 -3.38 1.08
CA ARG A 151 20.97 -4.05 -0.18
C ARG A 151 19.72 -4.23 -1.05
N PRO A 152 19.06 -3.13 -1.45
CA PRO A 152 17.82 -3.23 -2.21
C PRO A 152 18.08 -3.85 -3.58
N LYS A 153 17.29 -4.86 -3.95
CA LYS A 153 17.33 -5.46 -5.30
C LYS A 153 17.00 -4.46 -6.40
N MET A 154 16.13 -3.50 -6.09
CA MET A 154 15.74 -2.40 -6.99
C MET A 154 15.90 -1.08 -6.27
N LYS A 155 16.78 -0.22 -6.78
CA LYS A 155 17.04 1.10 -6.18
C LYS A 155 15.79 1.97 -6.09
N THR A 156 14.86 1.85 -7.04
CA THR A 156 13.62 2.64 -7.07
C THR A 156 12.74 2.45 -5.84
N PHE A 157 12.78 1.26 -5.20
CA PHE A 157 12.00 0.94 -4.00
C PHE A 157 12.89 0.94 -2.75
N SER A 158 13.68 2.00 -2.57
CA SER A 158 14.61 2.14 -1.43
C SER A 158 14.82 3.62 -1.07
N LEU A 159 15.52 3.88 0.04
CA LEU A 159 15.92 5.24 0.42
C LEU A 159 16.77 5.92 -0.67
N ILE A 160 17.58 5.15 -1.43
CA ILE A 160 18.33 5.66 -2.59
C ILE A 160 17.36 6.20 -3.65
N GLY A 161 16.30 5.45 -3.95
CA GLY A 161 15.25 5.85 -4.89
C GLY A 161 14.51 7.10 -4.43
N LEU A 162 14.19 7.19 -3.14
CA LEU A 162 13.55 8.38 -2.57
C LEU A 162 14.46 9.62 -2.60
N ARG A 163 15.78 9.45 -2.44
CA ARG A 163 16.75 10.56 -2.60
C ARG A 163 16.81 11.02 -4.05
N GLU A 164 16.78 10.11 -5.02
CA GLU A 164 16.70 10.49 -6.44
C GLU A 164 15.37 11.16 -6.78
N TRP A 165 14.26 10.68 -6.21
CA TRP A 165 12.96 11.32 -6.33
C TRP A 165 12.98 12.75 -5.77
N ALA A 166 13.57 12.97 -4.59
CA ALA A 166 13.73 14.29 -3.99
C ALA A 166 14.47 15.25 -4.92
N LYS A 167 15.53 14.81 -5.60
CA LYS A 167 16.26 15.62 -6.60
C LYS A 167 15.39 15.99 -7.80
N MET A 168 14.50 15.10 -8.24
CA MET A 168 13.63 15.35 -9.40
C MET A 168 12.52 16.38 -9.14
N LEU A 169 12.16 16.64 -7.88
CA LEU A 169 11.13 17.63 -7.53
C LEU A 169 11.47 19.04 -8.05
N THR A 170 12.74 19.44 -8.01
CA THR A 170 13.19 20.79 -8.39
C THR A 170 14.16 20.82 -9.57
N ASN A 171 14.36 19.69 -10.25
CA ASN A 171 15.31 19.62 -11.36
C ASN A 171 14.70 20.11 -12.68
N ASP A 172 14.66 21.42 -12.86
CA ASP A 172 14.07 22.05 -14.05
C ASP A 172 14.88 21.83 -15.33
N LYS A 173 16.10 21.29 -15.23
CA LYS A 173 16.95 20.98 -16.40
C LYS A 173 16.70 19.57 -16.93
N ASN A 174 16.15 18.67 -16.12
CA ASN A 174 15.88 17.29 -16.52
C ASN A 174 14.46 17.16 -17.12
N ALA A 175 14.30 16.40 -18.20
CA ALA A 175 12.99 16.14 -18.79
C ALA A 175 12.00 15.43 -17.84
N ARG A 176 12.53 14.69 -16.85
CA ARG A 176 11.76 14.03 -15.78
C ARG A 176 11.61 14.89 -14.52
N GLY A 177 12.14 16.12 -14.51
CA GLY A 177 11.90 17.06 -13.43
C GLY A 177 10.42 17.43 -13.36
N TRP A 178 9.88 17.58 -12.16
CA TRP A 178 8.42 17.64 -11.97
C TRP A 178 7.75 18.77 -12.75
N ARG A 179 8.31 19.98 -12.74
CA ARG A 179 7.75 21.11 -13.51
C ARG A 179 7.84 20.93 -15.03
N ARG A 180 8.70 20.04 -15.53
CA ARG A 180 8.81 19.69 -16.96
C ARG A 180 7.95 18.50 -17.36
N ALA A 181 7.87 17.51 -16.49
CA ALA A 181 7.06 16.31 -16.71
C ALA A 181 5.56 16.58 -16.54
N TYR A 182 5.19 17.54 -15.67
CA TYR A 182 3.82 17.86 -15.31
C TYR A 182 3.56 19.37 -15.44
N SER A 183 3.10 19.80 -16.61
CA SER A 183 2.79 21.21 -16.89
C SER A 183 1.40 21.59 -16.41
N GLY A 184 1.26 22.77 -15.78
CA GLY A 184 -0.02 23.33 -15.34
C GLY A 184 -0.79 22.37 -14.43
N GLY A 185 -2.04 22.09 -14.79
CA GLY A 185 -2.93 21.20 -14.05
C GLY A 185 -2.35 19.81 -13.79
N GLU A 186 -1.52 19.24 -14.68
CA GLU A 186 -0.98 17.88 -14.49
C GLU A 186 -0.11 17.77 -13.22
N LEU A 187 0.47 18.88 -12.74
CA LEU A 187 1.21 18.88 -11.47
C LEU A 187 0.30 18.50 -10.30
N TYR A 188 -0.98 18.89 -10.33
CA TYR A 188 -1.95 18.47 -9.30
C TYR A 188 -2.08 16.95 -9.21
N ARG A 189 -2.09 16.23 -10.34
CA ARG A 189 -2.16 14.77 -10.33
C ARG A 189 -0.93 14.15 -9.67
N ALA A 190 0.27 14.65 -9.97
CA ALA A 190 1.50 14.19 -9.35
C ALA A 190 1.55 14.48 -7.84
N LEU A 191 1.16 15.69 -7.42
CA LEU A 191 1.08 16.08 -6.01
C LEU A 191 0.07 15.21 -5.25
N ARG A 192 -1.11 14.96 -5.85
CA ARG A 192 -2.15 14.11 -5.30
C ARG A 192 -1.69 12.65 -5.18
N ASP A 193 -1.02 12.11 -6.20
CA ASP A 193 -0.54 10.73 -6.19
C ASP A 193 0.54 10.50 -5.12
N ALA A 194 1.42 11.50 -4.91
CA ALA A 194 2.37 11.48 -3.80
C ALA A 194 1.68 11.51 -2.43
N PHE A 195 0.67 12.38 -2.24
CA PHE A 195 -0.14 12.37 -1.02
C PHE A 195 -0.82 11.00 -0.81
N ASP A 196 -1.50 10.48 -1.82
CA ASP A 196 -2.26 9.23 -1.71
C ASP A 196 -1.32 8.06 -1.38
N SER A 197 -0.19 7.95 -2.09
CA SER A 197 0.83 6.92 -1.87
C SER A 197 1.41 6.90 -0.46
N ILE A 198 1.60 8.08 0.17
CA ILE A 198 2.19 8.19 1.51
C ILE A 198 1.13 8.00 2.60
N GLU A 199 -0.05 8.58 2.40
CA GLU A 199 -1.02 8.78 3.47
C GLU A 199 -2.22 7.85 3.37
N THR A 200 -2.83 7.72 2.19
CA THR A 200 -4.15 7.06 2.05
C THR A 200 -4.13 5.74 1.29
N TRP A 201 -2.95 5.31 0.83
CA TRP A 201 -2.79 4.05 0.13
C TRP A 201 -2.66 2.88 1.09
N GLY A 202 -3.64 1.96 1.04
CA GLY A 202 -3.72 0.85 1.98
C GLY A 202 -4.12 1.34 3.37
N ASN A 203 -3.66 0.64 4.41
CA ASN A 203 -4.02 0.91 5.80
C ASN A 203 -2.83 1.36 6.68
N GLY A 204 -1.81 1.94 6.06
CA GLY A 204 -0.55 2.23 6.72
C GLY A 204 -0.09 3.67 6.53
N GLY A 205 -0.95 4.67 6.67
CA GLY A 205 -0.56 6.09 6.53
C GLY A 205 0.74 6.47 7.26
N GLY A 206 1.36 7.59 6.85
CA GLY A 206 2.73 7.91 7.28
C GLY A 206 3.76 6.93 6.70
N ASN A 207 3.57 6.52 5.44
CA ASN A 207 4.46 5.61 4.70
C ASN A 207 4.79 4.30 5.44
N PHE A 208 3.76 3.69 6.05
CA PHE A 208 3.78 2.44 6.82
C PHE A 208 4.61 2.46 8.10
N ARG A 209 5.18 3.61 8.50
CA ARG A 209 6.05 3.70 9.68
C ARG A 209 5.30 3.50 10.99
N GLY A 210 4.04 3.93 11.07
CA GLY A 210 3.18 3.67 12.24
C GLY A 210 2.90 2.18 12.40
N MET A 211 2.53 1.50 11.32
CA MET A 211 2.34 0.04 11.31
C MET A 211 3.63 -0.71 11.67
N TYR A 212 4.77 -0.26 11.16
CA TYR A 212 6.06 -0.86 11.50
C TYR A 212 6.43 -0.64 12.98
N ALA A 213 6.12 0.53 13.55
CA ALA A 213 6.30 0.78 14.99
C ALA A 213 5.45 -0.16 15.86
N GLU A 214 4.18 -0.40 15.49
CA GLU A 214 3.33 -1.39 16.19
C GLU A 214 3.92 -2.80 16.12
N PHE A 215 4.47 -3.17 14.96
CA PHE A 215 5.22 -4.42 14.81
C PHE A 215 6.45 -4.47 15.71
N LEU A 216 7.24 -3.40 15.80
CA LEU A 216 8.44 -3.35 16.63
C LEU A 216 8.12 -3.53 18.12
N ASP A 217 7.03 -2.95 18.63
CA ASP A 217 6.59 -3.19 20.02
C ASP A 217 6.16 -4.65 20.25
N GLN A 218 5.44 -5.25 19.29
CA GLN A 218 5.12 -6.68 19.37
C GLN A 218 6.38 -7.53 19.32
N ALA A 219 7.34 -7.17 18.46
CA ALA A 219 8.62 -7.85 18.33
C ALA A 219 9.47 -7.73 19.61
N ALA A 220 9.43 -6.59 20.31
CA ALA A 220 10.11 -6.39 21.60
C ALA A 220 9.66 -7.45 22.62
N ILE A 221 8.34 -7.68 22.71
CA ILE A 221 7.74 -8.66 23.62
C ILE A 221 8.09 -10.09 23.18
N VAL A 222 7.88 -10.41 21.90
CA VAL A 222 8.03 -11.76 21.36
C VAL A 222 9.49 -12.23 21.41
N THR A 223 10.43 -11.35 21.06
CA THR A 223 11.86 -11.66 21.02
C THR A 223 12.58 -11.43 22.34
N LYS A 224 11.91 -10.80 23.32
CA LYS A 224 12.46 -10.33 24.60
C LYS A 224 13.58 -9.30 24.42
N THR A 225 13.40 -8.38 23.49
CA THR A 225 14.37 -7.33 23.12
C THR A 225 13.75 -5.96 23.37
N PRO A 226 13.80 -5.41 24.61
CA PRO A 226 13.10 -4.18 24.96
C PRO A 226 13.57 -2.95 24.14
N ALA A 227 14.81 -2.93 23.66
CA ALA A 227 15.34 -1.87 22.80
C ALA A 227 14.53 -1.70 21.48
N LEU A 228 13.82 -2.74 21.02
CA LEU A 228 12.94 -2.60 19.85
C LEU A 228 11.78 -1.62 20.10
N SER A 229 11.35 -1.40 21.34
CA SER A 229 10.35 -0.38 21.67
C SER A 229 10.89 1.05 21.56
N GLU A 230 12.19 1.25 21.76
CA GLU A 230 12.83 2.55 21.49
C GLU A 230 12.88 2.82 19.97
N ALA A 231 13.24 1.81 19.18
CA ALA A 231 13.13 1.88 17.73
C ALA A 231 11.69 2.12 17.26
N ALA A 232 10.69 1.53 17.94
CA ALA A 232 9.28 1.78 17.67
C ALA A 232 8.90 3.26 17.88
N ALA A 233 9.40 3.91 18.94
CA ALA A 233 9.16 5.33 19.18
C ALA A 233 9.70 6.20 18.03
N ALA A 234 10.94 5.96 17.59
CA ALA A 234 11.53 6.65 16.44
C ALA A 234 10.71 6.45 15.16
N HIS A 235 10.18 5.25 14.91
CA HIS A 235 9.31 4.99 13.76
C HIS A 235 7.95 5.70 13.85
N ARG A 236 7.40 5.95 15.04
CA ARG A 236 6.19 6.78 15.20
C ARG A 236 6.44 8.24 14.87
N GLU A 237 7.61 8.76 15.24
CA GLU A 237 8.03 10.11 14.86
C GLU A 237 8.17 10.21 13.33
N LEU A 238 8.84 9.23 12.70
CA LEU A 238 8.92 9.14 11.25
C LEU A 238 7.53 9.09 10.60
N ALA A 239 6.59 8.31 11.15
CA ALA A 239 5.23 8.25 10.64
C ALA A 239 4.56 9.63 10.63
N THR A 240 4.71 10.38 11.72
CA THR A 240 4.19 11.75 11.84
C THR A 240 4.83 12.67 10.80
N GLU A 241 6.14 12.58 10.61
CA GLU A 241 6.85 13.40 9.62
C GLU A 241 6.50 13.04 8.17
N TRP A 242 6.28 11.76 7.87
CA TRP A 242 5.75 11.34 6.57
C TRP A 242 4.36 11.90 6.32
N THR A 243 3.47 11.90 7.32
CA THR A 243 2.15 12.53 7.20
C THR A 243 2.27 14.04 6.98
N VAL A 244 3.18 14.72 7.69
CA VAL A 244 3.46 16.16 7.47
C VAL A 244 3.99 16.41 6.06
N LEU A 245 4.87 15.55 5.54
CA LEU A 245 5.35 15.63 4.16
C LEU A 245 4.21 15.42 3.16
N ALA A 246 3.33 14.43 3.38
CA ALA A 246 2.16 14.21 2.53
C ALA A 246 1.29 15.48 2.49
N ASP A 247 0.97 16.06 3.65
CA ASP A 247 0.21 17.30 3.76
C ASP A 247 0.86 18.48 3.01
N ALA A 248 2.20 18.52 2.94
CA ALA A 248 2.94 19.53 2.20
C ALA A 248 2.77 19.41 0.68
N PHE A 249 2.46 18.23 0.12
CA PHE A 249 2.10 18.09 -1.30
C PHE A 249 0.75 18.76 -1.62
N LEU A 250 -0.18 18.82 -0.65
CA LEU A 250 -1.52 19.38 -0.80
C LEU A 250 -1.79 20.45 0.28
N PRO A 251 -1.12 21.61 0.22
CA PRO A 251 -1.18 22.61 1.27
C PRO A 251 -2.57 23.25 1.46
N ASP A 252 -2.93 23.50 2.72
CA ASP A 252 -4.26 24.01 3.11
C ASP A 252 -4.59 25.41 2.55
N ARG A 253 -3.57 26.20 2.26
CA ARG A 253 -3.71 27.54 1.66
C ARG A 253 -4.31 27.49 0.25
N VAL A 254 -4.27 26.33 -0.41
CA VAL A 254 -4.87 26.11 -1.73
C VAL A 254 -6.18 25.34 -1.51
N ALA A 255 -7.31 26.04 -1.60
CA ALA A 255 -8.63 25.49 -1.30
C ALA A 255 -8.95 24.14 -1.98
N PRO A 256 -8.73 23.95 -3.31
CA PRO A 256 -8.97 22.65 -3.92
C PRO A 256 -8.07 21.55 -3.35
N PHE A 257 -6.81 21.84 -3.03
CA PHE A 257 -5.88 20.84 -2.49
C PHE A 257 -6.30 20.38 -1.08
N LYS A 258 -6.73 21.32 -0.23
CA LYS A 258 -7.31 21.02 1.08
C LYS A 258 -8.52 20.10 0.97
N LYS A 259 -9.41 20.37 0.00
CA LYS A 259 -10.59 19.56 -0.25
C LYS A 259 -10.20 18.15 -0.72
N THR A 260 -9.24 18.03 -1.65
CA THR A 260 -8.73 16.75 -2.14
C THR A 260 -8.25 15.86 -1.00
N LYS A 261 -7.33 16.32 -0.16
CA LYS A 261 -6.79 15.48 0.92
C LYS A 261 -7.81 15.12 1.99
N THR A 262 -8.74 16.04 2.29
CA THR A 262 -9.86 15.77 3.21
C THR A 262 -10.72 14.63 2.67
N LEU A 263 -11.05 14.65 1.38
CA LEU A 263 -11.85 13.61 0.73
C LEU A 263 -11.10 12.27 0.66
N LEU A 264 -9.81 12.27 0.33
CA LEU A 264 -8.98 11.06 0.29
C LEU A 264 -8.90 10.38 1.67
N ARG A 265 -8.61 11.14 2.74
CA ARG A 265 -8.60 10.63 4.12
C ARG A 265 -9.97 10.08 4.52
N LYS A 266 -11.03 10.85 4.27
CA LYS A 266 -12.40 10.43 4.57
C LYS A 266 -12.77 9.14 3.84
N ARG A 267 -12.35 8.95 2.59
CA ARG A 267 -12.58 7.71 1.82
C ARG A 267 -11.91 6.51 2.49
N ARG A 268 -10.62 6.63 2.84
CA ARG A 268 -9.88 5.59 3.58
C ARG A 268 -10.58 5.25 4.89
N ASP A 269 -10.83 6.27 5.72
CA ASP A 269 -11.41 6.08 7.06
C ASP A 269 -12.80 5.42 6.99
N LEU A 270 -13.63 5.80 6.00
CA LEU A 270 -14.94 5.16 5.77
C LEU A 270 -14.80 3.70 5.37
N PHE A 271 -13.88 3.37 4.46
CA PHE A 271 -13.65 2.00 4.03
C PHE A 271 -13.15 1.13 5.20
N GLU A 272 -12.19 1.62 5.98
CA GLU A 272 -11.60 0.87 7.12
C GLU A 272 -12.55 0.75 8.31
N SER A 273 -13.46 1.70 8.51
CA SER A 273 -14.40 1.69 9.64
C SER A 273 -15.75 1.04 9.33
N LYS A 274 -16.19 1.04 8.06
CA LYS A 274 -17.53 0.58 7.67
C LYS A 274 -17.55 -0.44 6.53
N GLY A 275 -16.50 -0.56 5.74
CA GLY A 275 -16.44 -1.46 4.58
C GLY A 275 -17.64 -1.25 3.64
N ALA A 276 -18.36 -2.34 3.34
CA ALA A 276 -19.56 -2.32 2.51
C ALA A 276 -20.66 -1.37 3.01
N GLY A 277 -20.71 -1.06 4.32
CA GLY A 277 -21.65 -0.09 4.88
C GLY A 277 -21.42 1.36 4.45
N ALA A 278 -20.27 1.68 3.84
CA ALA A 278 -19.96 3.00 3.31
C ALA A 278 -20.15 3.14 1.80
N ASP A 279 -20.65 2.11 1.10
CA ASP A 279 -20.72 2.02 -0.36
C ASP A 279 -21.14 3.33 -1.07
N LYS A 280 -22.35 3.84 -0.78
CA LYS A 280 -22.86 5.10 -1.36
C LYS A 280 -22.00 6.33 -1.00
N GLN A 281 -21.38 6.33 0.18
CA GLN A 281 -20.51 7.43 0.61
C GLN A 281 -19.18 7.40 -0.15
N LEU A 282 -18.63 6.20 -0.42
CA LEU A 282 -17.42 6.02 -1.21
C LEU A 282 -17.64 6.45 -2.66
N ALA A 283 -18.74 6.02 -3.29
CA ALA A 283 -19.15 6.45 -4.62
C ALA A 283 -19.20 7.98 -4.73
N LYS A 284 -19.93 8.63 -3.82
CA LYS A 284 -20.05 10.09 -3.79
C LYS A 284 -18.70 10.79 -3.64
N ILE A 285 -17.81 10.31 -2.77
CA ILE A 285 -16.48 10.89 -2.60
C ILE A 285 -15.66 10.76 -3.89
N THR A 286 -15.77 9.64 -4.60
CA THR A 286 -15.10 9.45 -5.88
C THR A 286 -15.58 10.43 -6.94
N ASP A 287 -16.89 10.66 -7.05
CA ASP A 287 -17.46 11.65 -7.96
C ASP A 287 -16.98 13.07 -7.62
N GLU A 288 -16.97 13.43 -6.33
CA GLU A 288 -16.45 14.72 -5.87
C GLU A 288 -14.95 14.90 -6.17
N LEU A 289 -14.15 13.85 -6.01
CA LEU A 289 -12.72 13.86 -6.35
C LEU A 289 -12.50 13.97 -7.85
N ALA A 290 -13.36 13.36 -8.68
CA ALA A 290 -13.28 13.46 -10.14
C ALA A 290 -13.64 14.87 -10.63
N ALA A 291 -14.74 15.44 -10.13
CA ALA A 291 -15.14 16.81 -10.45
C ALA A 291 -14.08 17.84 -10.02
N LEU A 292 -13.48 17.64 -8.85
CA LEU A 292 -12.41 18.51 -8.35
C LEU A 292 -11.15 18.42 -9.22
N GLU A 293 -10.79 17.21 -9.67
CA GLU A 293 -9.69 17.03 -10.60
C GLU A 293 -9.94 17.74 -11.93
N ILE A 294 -11.12 17.57 -12.53
CA ILE A 294 -11.49 18.27 -13.78
C ILE A 294 -11.35 19.80 -13.62
N ALA A 295 -11.87 20.35 -12.52
CA ALA A 295 -11.80 21.79 -12.26
C ALA A 295 -10.35 22.29 -12.11
N VAL A 296 -9.50 21.58 -11.35
CA VAL A 296 -8.10 21.96 -11.12
C VAL A 296 -7.24 21.79 -12.37
N LEU A 297 -7.55 20.80 -13.22
CA LEU A 297 -6.86 20.64 -14.51
C LEU A 297 -7.18 21.79 -15.47
N ALA A 298 -8.43 22.26 -15.47
CA ALA A 298 -8.87 23.36 -16.32
C ALA A 298 -8.33 24.72 -15.83
N ASP A 299 -8.29 24.93 -14.51
CA ASP A 299 -7.82 26.17 -13.87
C ASP A 299 -6.90 25.84 -12.69
N PHE A 300 -5.61 25.72 -12.98
CA PHE A 300 -4.62 25.31 -11.99
C PHE A 300 -4.36 26.47 -11.00
N PRO A 301 -4.54 26.25 -9.68
CA PRO A 301 -4.62 27.34 -8.70
C PRO A 301 -3.26 27.93 -8.28
N LEU A 302 -2.15 27.43 -8.84
CA LEU A 302 -0.80 27.92 -8.53
C LEU A 302 -0.17 28.57 -9.76
N THR A 303 0.48 29.70 -9.52
CA THR A 303 1.43 30.26 -10.49
C THR A 303 2.69 29.40 -10.54
N ASP A 304 3.48 29.54 -11.62
CA ASP A 304 4.75 28.82 -11.76
C ASP A 304 5.71 29.08 -10.59
N ALA A 305 5.75 30.32 -10.08
CA ALA A 305 6.56 30.68 -8.91
C ALA A 305 6.09 29.97 -7.64
N HIS A 306 4.78 29.97 -7.35
CA HIS A 306 4.27 29.26 -6.18
C HIS A 306 4.40 27.73 -6.29
N ALA A 307 4.31 27.17 -7.50
CA ALA A 307 4.59 25.76 -7.75
C ALA A 307 6.07 25.43 -7.53
N ALA A 308 6.98 26.32 -7.94
CA ALA A 308 8.41 26.19 -7.67
C ALA A 308 8.71 26.18 -6.16
N ASP A 309 8.15 27.13 -5.42
CA ASP A 309 8.34 27.25 -3.97
C ASP A 309 7.78 26.02 -3.23
N LEU A 310 6.61 25.52 -3.66
CA LEU A 310 6.01 24.30 -3.12
C LEU A 310 6.94 23.11 -3.28
N LEU A 311 7.48 22.88 -4.49
CA LEU A 311 8.34 21.74 -4.76
C LEU A 311 9.70 21.86 -4.05
N ALA A 312 10.21 23.07 -3.85
CA ALA A 312 11.41 23.32 -3.06
C ALA A 312 11.20 23.04 -1.57
N ASP A 313 10.08 23.47 -0.97
CA ASP A 313 9.72 23.15 0.42
C ASP A 313 9.57 21.64 0.62
N VAL A 314 8.85 20.96 -0.27
CA VAL A 314 8.68 19.50 -0.23
C VAL A 314 10.02 18.77 -0.37
N GLN A 315 10.90 19.21 -1.28
CA GLN A 315 12.24 18.64 -1.43
C GLN A 315 13.06 18.77 -0.14
N ALA A 316 13.05 19.95 0.50
CA ALA A 316 13.78 20.18 1.73
C ALA A 316 13.27 19.28 2.87
N ARG A 317 11.95 19.18 3.03
CA ARG A 317 11.31 18.28 4.01
C ARG A 317 11.68 16.82 3.78
N LEU A 318 11.56 16.35 2.54
CA LEU A 318 11.90 14.98 2.18
C LEU A 318 13.39 14.69 2.42
N GLY A 319 14.28 15.63 2.08
CA GLY A 319 15.71 15.48 2.35
C GLY A 319 16.03 15.32 3.84
N ALA A 320 15.43 16.14 4.70
CA ALA A 320 15.58 16.03 6.16
C ALA A 320 15.00 14.71 6.70
N LEU A 321 13.82 14.32 6.23
CA LEU A 321 13.15 13.08 6.61
C LEU A 321 13.98 11.84 6.25
N LEU A 322 14.57 11.81 5.05
CA LEU A 322 15.41 10.68 4.61
C LEU A 322 16.69 10.52 5.44
N ASN A 323 17.21 11.59 6.05
CA ASN A 323 18.34 11.47 6.97
C ASN A 323 17.91 10.83 8.31
N LYS A 324 16.68 11.10 8.76
CA LYS A 324 16.11 10.44 9.95
C LYS A 324 15.77 8.97 9.70
N GLU A 325 15.31 8.65 8.49
CA GLU A 325 15.12 7.26 8.05
C GLU A 325 16.42 6.45 8.12
N ASP A 326 17.54 7.01 7.63
CA ASP A 326 18.85 6.36 7.74
C ASP A 326 19.26 6.15 9.21
N ALA A 327 19.10 7.18 10.05
CA ALA A 327 19.42 7.07 11.47
C ALA A 327 18.55 6.02 12.20
N ALA A 328 17.26 5.92 11.86
CA ALA A 328 16.37 4.90 12.41
C ALA A 328 16.75 3.49 11.95
N LEU A 329 17.20 3.34 10.70
CA LEU A 329 17.69 2.06 10.18
C LEU A 329 19.02 1.66 10.83
N ASP A 330 19.94 2.61 11.03
CA ASP A 330 21.20 2.40 11.76
C ASP A 330 20.94 1.93 13.20
N ALA A 331 20.01 2.59 13.90
CA ALA A 331 19.62 2.22 15.25
C ALA A 331 18.98 0.82 15.31
N LEU A 332 18.09 0.50 14.36
CA LEU A 332 17.46 -0.81 14.29
C LEU A 332 18.48 -1.92 14.00
N GLU A 333 19.42 -1.67 13.09
CA GLU A 333 20.50 -2.60 12.77
C GLU A 333 21.39 -2.88 13.98
N ALA A 334 21.71 -1.87 14.78
CA ALA A 334 22.46 -2.04 16.03
C ALA A 334 21.73 -2.85 17.11
N ILE A 335 20.39 -2.92 17.06
CA ILE A 335 19.57 -3.72 17.99
C ILE A 335 19.47 -5.18 17.54
N VAL A 336 19.42 -5.41 16.22
CA VAL A 336 19.16 -6.73 15.62
C VAL A 336 20.44 -7.51 15.32
N GLY A 337 21.55 -6.81 15.01
CA GLY A 337 22.88 -7.38 14.76
C GLY A 337 23.60 -7.81 16.03
#